data_AF-A0A956IBC0-F1
#
_entry.id   AF-A0A956IBC0-F1
#
_cell.length_a   1.000
_cell.length_b   1.000
_cell.length_c   1.000
_cell.angle_alpha   90.00
_cell.angle_beta   90.00
_cell.angle_gamma   90.00
#
_symmetry.space_group_name_H-M   'P 1'
#
loop_
_entity.id
_entity.type
_entity.pdbx_description
1 polymer ?
#
loop_
_entity_poly.entity_id
_entity_poly.type
_entity_poly.pdbx_seq_one_letter_code
_entity_poly.pdbx_strand_id
1 'polypeptide(L)'
;MVFHGELVPPAMSITRRPYPMQGPGTVEVRDEGLRVRAAGRRTGYGAMGCVAMVLVFFATVALFVALDIVRSGASQGLMSTLVGVFVILPWIGIWFGTTSLALKAGPVGEPRTHDIPWSYVTALGASSGVAIVGISGGHASGDLFFRTPDLLHFVQTVRPRVRG
;
A
#
# COMPACT_ATOMS: atom_id res chain seq x y z
N MET A 1 13.79 -23.81 -7.79
CA MET A 1 12.61 -23.86 -8.68
C MET A 1 12.09 -22.44 -8.92
N VAL A 2 11.82 -22.04 -10.15
CA VAL A 2 11.44 -20.65 -10.49
C VAL A 2 9.95 -20.58 -10.85
N PHE A 3 9.24 -19.62 -10.27
CA PHE A 3 7.86 -19.29 -10.58
C PHE A 3 7.77 -17.88 -11.17
N HIS A 4 7.08 -17.75 -12.29
CA HIS A 4 6.80 -16.46 -12.92
C HIS A 4 5.42 -15.95 -12.49
N GLY A 5 5.31 -14.64 -12.30
CA GLY A 5 4.06 -14.05 -11.86
C GLY A 5 4.13 -12.55 -11.66
N GLU A 6 3.18 -12.05 -10.89
CA GLU A 6 3.01 -10.64 -10.58
C GLU A 6 3.00 -10.43 -9.07
N LEU A 7 3.80 -9.49 -8.59
CA LEU A 7 3.78 -9.00 -7.22
C LEU A 7 2.78 -7.88 -7.12
N VAL A 8 1.61 -8.22 -6.56
CA VAL A 8 0.48 -7.31 -6.50
C VAL A 8 0.47 -6.56 -5.17
N PRO A 9 0.07 -5.28 -5.14
CA PRO A 9 -0.21 -4.63 -3.86
C PRO A 9 -1.39 -5.32 -3.15
N PRO A 10 -1.48 -5.26 -1.82
CA PRO A 10 -2.61 -5.80 -1.08
C PRO A 10 -3.91 -5.15 -1.56
N ALA A 11 -4.88 -5.97 -1.94
CA ALA A 11 -6.10 -5.49 -2.60
C ALA A 11 -6.97 -4.60 -1.69
N MET A 12 -6.88 -4.70 -0.36
CA MET A 12 -7.64 -3.84 0.56
C MET A 12 -7.31 -3.94 2.07
N SER A 13 -6.39 -4.80 2.53
CA SER A 13 -6.13 -4.89 3.99
C SER A 13 -5.07 -3.89 4.45
N ILE A 14 -5.52 -2.81 5.08
CA ILE A 14 -4.69 -1.76 5.72
C ILE A 14 -3.81 -2.34 6.85
N THR A 15 -4.10 -3.56 7.32
CA THR A 15 -3.44 -4.19 8.47
C THR A 15 -2.14 -4.93 8.15
N ARG A 16 -1.84 -5.20 6.88
CA ARG A 16 -0.64 -5.95 6.48
C ARG A 16 0.35 -5.02 5.77
N ARG A 17 1.57 -4.92 6.29
CA ARG A 17 2.64 -4.15 5.66
C ARG A 17 3.09 -4.88 4.40
N PRO A 18 2.90 -4.32 3.19
CA PRO A 18 3.34 -4.99 1.96
C PRO A 18 4.86 -5.02 1.85
N TYR A 19 5.38 -6.11 1.30
CA TYR A 19 6.80 -6.22 0.95
C TYR A 19 7.19 -5.14 -0.09
N PRO A 20 8.40 -4.55 -0.05
CA PRO A 20 8.77 -3.40 -0.87
C PRO A 20 9.10 -3.75 -2.34
N MET A 21 8.33 -4.65 -2.94
CA MET A 21 8.44 -5.05 -4.35
C MET A 21 7.05 -5.11 -4.99
N GLN A 22 6.94 -4.75 -6.27
CA GLN A 22 5.68 -4.77 -7.01
C GLN A 22 5.90 -4.99 -8.51
N GLY A 23 4.85 -5.41 -9.20
CA GLY A 23 4.83 -5.59 -10.65
C GLY A 23 5.26 -6.98 -11.11
N PRO A 24 5.45 -7.19 -12.41
CA PRO A 24 5.87 -8.48 -12.96
C PRO A 24 7.25 -8.87 -12.43
N GLY A 25 7.42 -10.14 -12.08
CA GLY A 25 8.64 -10.64 -11.48
C GLY A 25 8.70 -12.16 -11.38
N THR A 26 9.73 -12.62 -10.69
CA THR A 26 9.94 -14.05 -10.42
C THR A 26 10.19 -14.31 -8.95
N VAL A 27 9.70 -15.45 -8.49
CA VAL A 27 10.02 -16.00 -7.17
C VAL A 27 10.68 -17.33 -7.39
N GLU A 28 11.95 -17.43 -7.01
CA GLU A 28 12.71 -18.65 -7.04
C GLU A 28 12.77 -19.26 -5.65
N VAL A 29 12.26 -20.48 -5.52
CA VAL A 29 12.32 -21.30 -4.31
C VAL A 29 13.63 -22.07 -4.31
N ARG A 30 14.47 -21.84 -3.30
CA ARG A 30 15.79 -22.44 -3.13
C ARG A 30 15.87 -23.21 -1.82
N ASP A 31 16.95 -23.94 -1.61
CA ASP A 31 17.15 -24.69 -0.37
C ASP A 31 17.40 -23.76 0.81
N GLU A 32 18.14 -22.67 0.59
CA GLU A 32 18.46 -21.65 1.60
C GLU A 32 17.33 -20.64 1.85
N GLY A 33 16.38 -20.48 0.92
CA GLY A 33 15.33 -19.48 1.04
C GLY A 33 14.54 -19.19 -0.23
N LEU A 34 13.96 -17.99 -0.29
CA LEU A 34 13.27 -17.44 -1.45
C LEU A 34 14.12 -16.34 -2.08
N ARG A 35 14.35 -16.41 -3.39
CA ARG A 35 14.93 -15.32 -4.17
C ARG A 35 13.82 -14.64 -4.96
N VAL A 36 13.53 -13.39 -4.64
CA VAL A 36 12.49 -12.59 -5.31
C VAL A 36 13.17 -11.58 -6.21
N ARG A 37 12.76 -11.53 -7.49
CA ARG A 37 13.24 -10.55 -8.46
C ARG A 37 12.07 -9.78 -9.05
N ALA A 38 12.01 -8.49 -8.73
CA ALA A 38 10.99 -7.59 -9.25
C ALA A 38 11.42 -6.14 -9.08
N ALA A 39 10.64 -5.22 -9.64
CA ALA A 39 10.87 -3.81 -9.41
C ALA A 39 10.66 -3.42 -7.95
N GLY A 40 11.54 -2.54 -7.47
CA GLY A 40 11.38 -1.91 -6.17
C GLY A 40 10.11 -1.06 -6.14
N ARG A 41 9.32 -1.19 -5.06
CA ARG A 41 8.18 -0.29 -4.83
C ARG A 41 8.70 1.05 -4.31
N ARG A 42 8.66 2.11 -5.14
CA ARG A 42 8.83 3.48 -4.65
C ARG A 42 7.54 3.95 -3.98
N THR A 43 7.56 4.11 -2.66
CA THR A 43 6.53 4.84 -1.91
C THR A 43 6.67 6.34 -2.20
N GLY A 44 6.23 6.78 -3.39
CA GLY A 44 6.58 8.09 -3.93
C GLY A 44 5.64 9.26 -3.59
N TYR A 45 4.39 9.00 -3.17
CA TYR A 45 3.38 10.06 -3.14
C TYR A 45 2.76 10.38 -1.78
N GLY A 46 3.12 9.65 -0.72
CA GLY A 46 2.53 9.87 0.62
C GLY A 46 2.80 11.28 1.17
N ALA A 47 4.06 11.72 1.14
CA ALA A 47 4.44 13.02 1.73
C ALA A 47 3.95 14.23 0.91
N MET A 48 4.07 14.21 -0.43
CA MET A 48 3.53 15.30 -1.27
C MET A 48 2.01 15.37 -1.21
N GLY A 49 1.32 14.23 -1.12
CA GLY A 49 -0.13 14.18 -0.89
C GLY A 49 -0.53 14.82 0.44
N CYS A 50 0.22 14.55 1.52
CA CYS A 50 0.02 15.21 2.81
C CYS A 50 0.27 16.73 2.76
N VAL A 51 1.32 17.18 2.05
CA VAL A 51 1.62 18.62 1.93
C VAL A 51 0.53 19.35 1.12
N ALA A 52 0.10 18.78 -0.01
CA ALA A 52 -1.01 19.33 -0.80
C ALA A 52 -2.32 19.39 0.02
N MET A 53 -2.58 18.37 0.85
CA MET A 53 -3.72 18.32 1.76
C MET A 53 -3.71 19.45 2.79
N VAL A 54 -2.56 19.71 3.42
CA VAL A 54 -2.40 20.81 4.38
C VAL A 54 -2.64 22.16 3.72
N LEU A 55 -2.13 22.36 2.50
CA LEU A 55 -2.32 23.60 1.74
C LEU A 55 -3.79 23.85 1.37
N VAL A 56 -4.50 22.83 0.89
CA VAL A 56 -5.94 22.94 0.57
C VAL A 56 -6.75 23.26 1.82
N PHE A 57 -6.47 22.60 2.95
CA PHE A 57 -7.14 22.88 4.22
C PHE A 57 -6.99 24.34 4.64
N PHE A 58 -5.76 24.86 4.69
CA PHE A 58 -5.52 26.25 5.08
C PHE A 58 -6.11 27.26 4.09
N ALA A 59 -6.07 26.96 2.79
CA ALA A 59 -6.71 27.81 1.78
C ALA A 59 -8.24 27.87 1.94
N THR A 60 -8.87 26.73 2.23
CA THR A 60 -10.32 26.67 2.51
C THR A 60 -10.65 27.42 3.80
N VAL A 61 -9.92 27.21 4.89
CA VAL A 61 -10.13 27.97 6.14
C VAL A 61 -9.97 29.48 5.91
N ALA A 62 -8.92 29.91 5.20
CA ALA A 62 -8.69 31.32 4.89
C ALA A 62 -9.82 31.92 4.04
N LEU A 63 -10.33 31.18 3.05
CA LEU A 63 -11.46 31.60 2.24
C LEU A 63 -12.74 31.75 3.09
N PHE A 64 -12.98 30.86 4.05
CA PHE A 64 -14.14 30.96 4.94
C PHE A 64 -14.04 32.12 5.92
N VAL A 65 -12.86 32.36 6.50
CA VAL A 65 -12.62 33.53 7.35
C VAL A 65 -12.86 34.81 6.55
N ALA A 66 -12.37 34.88 5.31
CA ALA A 66 -12.61 36.02 4.44
C ALA A 66 -14.10 36.19 4.09
N LEU A 67 -14.82 35.11 3.79
CA LEU A 67 -16.25 35.14 3.50
C LEU A 67 -17.10 35.51 4.73
N ASP A 68 -16.70 35.08 5.93
CA ASP A 68 -17.41 35.37 7.18
C ASP A 68 -17.21 36.83 7.62
N ILE A 69 -15.99 37.37 7.46
CA ILE A 69 -15.70 38.80 7.61
C ILE A 69 -16.57 39.64 6.65
N VAL A 70 -16.85 39.13 5.45
CA VAL A 70 -17.72 39.78 4.46
C VAL A 70 -19.22 39.57 4.76
N ARG A 71 -19.60 38.50 5.50
CA ARG A 71 -21.01 38.12 5.70
C ARG A 71 -21.62 38.55 7.03
N SER A 72 -20.85 38.68 8.11
CA SER A 72 -21.18 39.20 9.47
C SER A 72 -22.66 39.31 9.92
N GLY A 73 -23.51 38.37 9.54
CA GLY A 73 -24.96 38.35 9.75
C GLY A 73 -25.61 37.01 9.40
N ALA A 74 -24.82 35.95 9.21
CA ALA A 74 -25.32 34.60 8.91
C ALA A 74 -25.75 33.86 10.18
N SER A 75 -26.83 33.08 10.11
CA SER A 75 -27.34 32.30 11.24
C SER A 75 -26.43 31.11 11.58
N GLN A 76 -26.36 30.77 12.86
CA GLN A 76 -25.45 29.76 13.42
C GLN A 76 -25.61 28.37 12.78
N GLY A 77 -26.84 28.00 12.35
CA GLY A 77 -27.13 26.74 11.65
C GLY A 77 -26.67 26.71 10.18
N LEU A 78 -26.58 27.88 9.53
CA LEU A 78 -26.01 27.99 8.19
C LEU A 78 -24.48 27.83 8.26
N MET A 79 -23.85 28.37 9.30
CA MET A 79 -22.42 28.20 9.56
C MET A 79 -22.03 26.75 9.83
N SER A 80 -22.78 26.00 10.65
CA SER A 80 -22.48 24.58 10.91
C SER A 80 -22.60 23.71 9.66
N THR A 81 -23.59 23.98 8.82
CA THR A 81 -23.82 23.24 7.57
C THR A 81 -22.71 23.53 6.56
N LEU A 82 -22.28 24.79 6.45
CA LEU A 82 -21.16 25.17 5.59
C LEU A 82 -19.85 24.53 6.05
N VAL A 83 -19.56 24.52 7.35
CA VAL A 83 -18.37 23.84 7.88
C VAL A 83 -18.41 22.33 7.58
N GLY A 84 -19.56 21.67 7.75
CA GLY A 84 -19.71 20.25 7.44
C GLY A 84 -19.47 19.93 5.96
N VAL A 85 -20.07 20.70 5.04
CA VAL A 85 -19.98 20.45 3.60
C VAL A 85 -18.61 20.82 3.02
N PHE A 86 -17.98 21.87 3.54
CA PHE A 86 -16.75 22.40 2.93
C PHE A 86 -15.47 22.03 3.67
N VAL A 87 -15.56 21.50 4.90
CA VAL A 87 -14.38 21.02 5.64
C VAL A 87 -14.39 19.50 5.72
N ILE A 88 -15.49 18.89 6.19
CA ILE A 88 -15.53 17.45 6.47
C ILE A 88 -15.60 16.62 5.18
N LEU A 89 -16.44 17.01 4.23
CA LEU A 89 -16.60 16.30 2.95
C LEU A 89 -15.32 16.28 2.10
N PRO A 90 -14.61 17.42 1.91
CA PRO A 90 -13.30 17.42 1.27
C PRO A 90 -12.27 16.63 2.06
N TRP A 91 -12.29 16.67 3.40
CA TRP A 91 -11.39 15.87 4.22
C TRP A 91 -11.57 14.36 3.98
N ILE A 92 -12.81 13.88 3.91
CA ILE A 92 -13.11 12.48 3.59
C ILE A 92 -12.64 12.14 2.17
N GLY A 93 -12.95 12.98 1.17
CA GLY A 93 -12.54 12.76 -0.22
C GLY A 93 -11.02 12.72 -0.39
N ILE A 94 -10.29 13.61 0.30
CA ILE A 94 -8.84 13.67 0.29
C ILE A 94 -8.23 12.49 1.05
N TRP A 95 -8.81 12.07 2.18
CA TRP A 95 -8.38 10.88 2.92
C TRP A 95 -8.49 9.62 2.05
N PHE A 96 -9.63 9.42 1.38
CA PHE A 96 -9.81 8.33 0.43
C PHE A 96 -8.88 8.43 -0.78
N GLY A 97 -8.69 9.63 -1.33
CA GLY A 97 -7.80 9.88 -2.46
C GLY A 97 -6.33 9.57 -2.15
N THR A 98 -5.84 10.03 -1.00
CA THR A 98 -4.45 9.84 -0.57
C THR A 98 -4.15 8.40 -0.14
N THR A 99 -5.08 7.74 0.56
CA THR A 99 -4.95 6.30 0.83
C THR A 99 -5.00 5.50 -0.47
N SER A 100 -5.89 5.83 -1.40
CA SER A 100 -5.91 5.20 -2.74
C SER A 100 -4.63 5.46 -3.53
N LEU A 101 -4.05 6.65 -3.48
CA LEU A 101 -2.79 7.01 -4.15
C LEU A 101 -1.55 6.37 -3.49
N ALA A 102 -1.57 6.19 -2.17
CA ALA A 102 -0.54 5.45 -1.45
C ALA A 102 -0.63 3.94 -1.71
N LEU A 103 -1.83 3.43 -2.00
CA LEU A 103 -2.10 2.05 -2.38
C LEU A 103 -1.87 1.80 -3.88
N LYS A 104 -2.07 2.80 -4.74
CA LYS A 104 -1.73 2.74 -6.16
C LYS A 104 -0.21 2.66 -6.32
N ALA A 105 0.21 1.72 -7.15
CA ALA A 105 1.60 1.47 -7.48
C ALA A 105 2.31 2.78 -7.87
N GLY A 106 3.24 3.25 -7.04
CA GLY A 106 4.16 4.32 -7.43
C GLY A 106 5.00 3.86 -8.64
N PRO A 107 5.76 4.77 -9.29
CA PRO A 107 6.61 4.42 -10.41
C PRO A 107 7.48 3.21 -10.06
N VAL A 108 7.40 2.20 -10.93
CA VAL A 108 8.13 0.95 -10.87
C VAL A 108 9.63 1.28 -10.82
N GLY A 109 10.27 1.04 -9.68
CA GLY A 109 11.71 1.28 -9.52
C GLY A 109 12.52 0.29 -10.34
N GLU A 110 13.85 0.43 -10.32
CA GLU A 110 14.73 -0.54 -10.97
C GLU A 110 14.49 -1.96 -10.42
N PRO A 111 14.61 -2.99 -11.28
CA PRO A 111 14.54 -4.38 -10.84
C PRO A 111 15.58 -4.65 -9.76
N ARG A 112 15.14 -5.17 -8.61
CA ARG A 112 15.99 -5.60 -7.51
C ARG A 112 15.80 -7.08 -7.24
N THR A 113 16.85 -7.71 -6.75
CA THR A 113 16.84 -9.09 -6.28
C THR A 113 16.99 -9.10 -4.77
N HIS A 114 16.05 -9.74 -4.07
CA HIS A 114 16.14 -9.95 -2.62
C HIS A 114 16.22 -11.44 -2.35
N ASP A 115 17.24 -11.82 -1.59
CA ASP A 115 17.40 -13.16 -1.03
C ASP A 115 16.82 -13.16 0.39
N ILE A 116 15.80 -13.98 0.60
CA ILE A 116 15.04 -14.09 1.84
C ILE A 116 15.29 -15.49 2.41
N PRO A 117 16.11 -15.64 3.45
CA PRO A 117 16.32 -16.92 4.11
C PRO A 117 15.01 -17.51 4.63
N TRP A 118 14.90 -18.84 4.69
CA TRP A 118 13.72 -19.50 5.27
C TRP A 118 13.43 -19.06 6.72
N SER A 119 14.48 -18.73 7.49
CA SER A 119 14.35 -18.20 8.85
C SER A 119 13.58 -16.88 8.95
N TYR A 120 13.44 -16.15 7.84
CA TYR A 120 12.65 -14.91 7.80
C TYR A 120 11.23 -15.12 7.30
N VAL A 121 10.90 -16.30 6.76
CA VAL A 121 9.56 -16.62 6.28
C VAL A 121 8.73 -17.15 7.44
N THR A 122 7.74 -16.39 7.88
CA THR A 122 6.95 -16.71 9.08
C THR A 122 5.59 -17.31 8.80
N ALA A 123 5.05 -17.07 7.61
CA ALA A 123 3.73 -17.53 7.26
C ALA A 123 3.59 -17.77 5.77
N LEU A 124 2.70 -18.70 5.43
CA LEU A 124 2.24 -18.93 4.07
C LEU A 124 0.72 -19.09 4.08
N GLY A 125 0.04 -18.23 3.33
CA GLY A 125 -1.37 -18.33 3.03
C GLY A 125 -1.63 -18.22 1.52
N ALA A 126 -2.85 -18.53 1.10
CA ALA A 126 -3.31 -18.24 -0.24
C ALA A 126 -4.77 -17.79 -0.18
N SER A 127 -5.11 -16.73 -0.91
CA SER A 127 -6.47 -16.19 -0.96
C SER A 127 -6.72 -15.54 -2.32
N SER A 128 -7.90 -15.77 -2.90
CA SER A 128 -8.34 -15.12 -4.14
C SER A 128 -7.31 -15.16 -5.29
N GLY A 129 -6.64 -16.31 -5.47
CA GLY A 129 -5.64 -16.50 -6.53
C GLY A 129 -4.27 -15.86 -6.26
N VAL A 130 -3.98 -15.45 -5.02
CA VAL A 130 -2.72 -14.83 -4.60
C VAL A 130 -2.11 -15.59 -3.44
N ALA A 131 -0.82 -15.93 -3.54
CA ALA A 131 -0.03 -16.43 -2.41
C ALA A 131 0.39 -15.26 -1.52
N ILE A 132 0.26 -15.44 -0.22
CA ILE A 132 0.63 -14.47 0.80
C ILE A 132 1.77 -15.08 1.62
N VAL A 133 2.97 -14.56 1.46
CA VAL A 133 4.16 -15.02 2.20
C VAL A 133 4.52 -13.96 3.23
N GLY A 134 4.39 -14.28 4.52
CA GLY A 134 4.80 -13.39 5.60
C GLY A 134 6.31 -13.42 5.77
N ILE A 135 6.95 -12.25 5.71
CA ILE A 135 8.40 -12.12 5.86
C ILE A 135 8.70 -11.18 7.03
N SER A 136 9.35 -11.70 8.07
CA SER A 136 9.86 -10.91 9.20
C SER A 136 11.34 -11.19 9.42
N GLY A 137 12.18 -10.19 9.16
CA GLY A 137 13.62 -10.26 9.40
C GLY A 137 14.43 -9.49 8.34
N GLY A 138 15.64 -9.06 8.72
CA GLY A 138 16.55 -8.34 7.83
C GLY A 138 16.11 -6.92 7.46
N HIS A 139 16.60 -6.42 6.31
CA HIS A 139 16.37 -5.04 5.83
C HIS A 139 15.00 -4.82 5.16
N ALA A 140 14.20 -5.86 4.96
CA ALA A 140 12.87 -5.76 4.35
C ALA A 140 11.89 -6.70 5.06
N SER A 141 10.89 -6.12 5.75
CA SER A 141 9.81 -6.85 6.42
C SER A 141 8.47 -6.54 5.76
N GLY A 142 7.62 -7.54 5.61
CA GLY A 142 6.26 -7.38 5.10
C GLY A 142 5.73 -8.64 4.44
N ASP A 143 4.47 -8.58 4.02
CA ASP A 143 3.81 -9.65 3.31
C ASP A 143 4.05 -9.52 1.80
N LEU A 144 4.59 -10.59 1.21
CA LEU A 144 4.73 -10.75 -0.23
C LEU A 144 3.42 -11.29 -0.79
N PHE A 145 2.80 -10.54 -1.69
CA PHE A 145 1.58 -10.96 -2.38
C PHE A 145 1.94 -11.34 -3.82
N PHE A 146 1.94 -12.64 -4.11
CA PHE A 146 2.41 -13.17 -5.38
C PHE A 146 1.28 -13.88 -6.12
N ARG A 147 0.94 -13.38 -7.31
CA ARG A 147 -0.02 -13.99 -8.23
C ARG A 147 0.75 -14.74 -9.29
N THR A 148 0.50 -16.03 -9.44
CA THR A 148 1.13 -16.89 -10.46
C THR A 148 0.08 -17.87 -11.01
N PRO A 149 0.14 -18.25 -12.29
CA PRO A 149 -0.72 -19.30 -12.85
C PRO A 149 -0.53 -20.64 -12.13
N ASP A 150 0.65 -20.88 -11.56
CA ASP A 150 1.01 -22.13 -10.89
C ASP A 150 0.86 -22.05 -9.36
N LEU A 151 -0.13 -21.30 -8.88
CA LEU A 151 -0.31 -20.98 -7.46
C LEU A 151 -0.32 -22.22 -6.55
N LEU A 152 -1.04 -23.27 -6.95
CA LEU A 152 -1.13 -24.50 -6.17
C LEU A 152 0.24 -25.17 -6.02
N HIS A 153 0.99 -25.23 -7.11
CA HIS A 153 2.32 -25.82 -7.12
C HIS A 153 3.29 -25.00 -6.27
N PHE A 154 3.28 -23.67 -6.42
CA PHE A 154 4.05 -22.76 -5.57
C PHE A 154 3.78 -22.99 -4.08
N VAL A 155 2.51 -23.02 -3.67
CA VAL A 155 2.14 -23.24 -2.27
C VAL A 155 2.59 -24.61 -1.77
N GLN A 156 2.49 -25.65 -2.60
CA GLN A 156 2.95 -27.00 -2.24
C GLN A 156 4.47 -27.07 -2.08
N THR A 157 5.25 -26.35 -2.90
CA THR A 157 6.71 -26.32 -2.79
C THR A 157 7.17 -25.53 -1.56
N VAL A 158 6.50 -24.42 -1.23
CA VAL A 158 6.90 -23.53 -0.14
C VAL A 158 6.42 -24.02 1.23
N ARG A 159 5.20 -24.60 1.31
CA ARG A 159 4.57 -24.98 2.60
C ARG A 159 5.44 -25.88 3.50
N PRO A 160 6.14 -26.91 3.00
CA PRO A 160 7.01 -27.75 3.83
C PRO A 160 8.18 -27.00 4.47
N ARG A 161 8.65 -25.92 3.83
CA ARG A 161 9.81 -25.14 4.28
C ARG A 161 9.48 -24.11 5.37
N VAL A 162 8.20 -23.71 5.48
CA VAL A 162 7.72 -22.71 6.46
C VAL A 162 7.28 -23.36 7.78
N ARG A 163 6.96 -24.66 7.77
CA ARG A 163 6.53 -25.42 8.96
C ARG A 163 7.65 -26.27 9.59
N GLY A 164 8.86 -26.17 9.04
CA GLY A 164 10.06 -26.88 9.52
C GLY A 164 10.80 -26.13 10.60
#